data_AF-A0A2T7LQU8-F1
#
_entry.id   AF-A0A2T7LQU8-F1
#
_cell.length_a   1.000
_cell.length_b   1.000
_cell.length_c   1.000
_cell.angle_alpha   90.00
_cell.angle_beta   90.00
_cell.angle_gamma   90.00
#
_symmetry.space_group_name_H-M   'P 1'
#
loop_
_entity.id
_entity.type
_entity.pdbx_description
1 polymer ?
#
loop_
_entity_poly.entity_id
_entity_poly.type
_entity_poly.pdbx_seq_one_letter_code
_entity_poly.pdbx_strand_id
1 'polypeptide(L)'
;MADGFIQWYREDVTTAVFAEQVEIFSEFGLKLIHPNRNAAVVLDVEGNDVLMSQEELGVLIGQRIASLTFSWWLTPDINVIDGYAVQVLGCETQTVWVDNLNPDDARRVESAVMAAATRLPVPTRAVIVDRRGISDPGDWDSIALWDGTHVPTSPDHVLALDPIAERIRHAAPGLRKEDTGGGGLSRLVPLRDPAV
;
A
#
# COMPACT_ATOMS: atom_id res chain seq x y z
N MET A 1 -12.96 0.21 15.43
CA MET A 1 -11.96 1.08 14.78
C MET A 1 -10.89 0.13 14.34
N ALA A 2 -10.65 0.08 13.03
CA ALA A 2 -9.60 -0.73 12.45
C ALA A 2 -8.25 -0.04 12.65
N ASP A 3 -7.17 -0.70 12.26
CA ASP A 3 -5.85 -0.09 12.23
C ASP A 3 -5.73 0.79 10.98
N GLY A 4 -5.06 1.94 11.12
CA GLY A 4 -4.73 2.81 9.99
C GLY A 4 -3.85 2.10 8.95
N PHE A 5 -4.20 2.23 7.67
CA PHE A 5 -3.56 1.47 6.60
C PHE A 5 -3.41 2.27 5.29
N ILE A 6 -2.51 1.75 4.45
CA ILE A 6 -2.42 2.07 3.03
C ILE A 6 -2.49 0.76 2.24
N GLN A 7 -3.52 0.60 1.43
CA GLN A 7 -3.74 -0.61 0.66
C GLN A 7 -3.55 -0.34 -0.82
N TRP A 8 -2.59 -1.03 -1.43
CA TRP A 8 -2.22 -0.87 -2.83
C TRP A 8 -2.56 -2.14 -3.62
N TYR A 9 -3.46 -1.96 -4.58
CA TYR A 9 -3.89 -2.93 -5.57
C TYR A 9 -3.11 -2.72 -6.87
N ARG A 10 -2.39 -3.75 -7.30
CA ARG A 10 -1.57 -3.69 -8.51
C ARG A 10 -1.53 -5.02 -9.25
N GLU A 11 -1.09 -4.96 -10.48
CA GLU A 11 -0.83 -6.14 -11.30
C GLU A 11 0.59 -6.69 -11.03
N ASP A 12 0.87 -7.91 -11.51
CA ASP A 12 2.14 -8.65 -11.51
C ASP A 12 3.41 -8.00 -10.89
N VAL A 13 3.72 -8.31 -9.61
CA VAL A 13 5.05 -8.02 -9.06
C VAL A 13 6.04 -9.12 -9.42
N THR A 14 7.18 -8.68 -9.94
CA THR A 14 8.36 -9.55 -10.14
C THR A 14 9.43 -9.23 -9.11
N THR A 15 10.42 -10.10 -8.97
CA THR A 15 11.60 -9.84 -8.13
C THR A 15 12.30 -8.52 -8.50
N ALA A 16 12.35 -8.18 -9.80
CA ALA A 16 12.94 -6.92 -10.26
C ALA A 16 12.11 -5.69 -9.85
N VAL A 17 10.78 -5.78 -9.97
CA VAL A 17 9.85 -4.74 -9.51
C VAL A 17 9.97 -4.53 -8.00
N PHE A 18 10.07 -5.62 -7.22
CA PHE A 18 10.26 -5.51 -5.78
C PHE A 18 11.59 -4.82 -5.42
N ALA A 19 12.67 -5.14 -6.12
CA ALA A 19 13.94 -4.44 -5.92
C ALA A 19 13.83 -2.94 -6.23
N GLU A 20 13.14 -2.57 -7.31
CA GLU A 20 12.89 -1.15 -7.64
C GLU A 20 11.99 -0.46 -6.60
N GLN A 21 11.00 -1.16 -6.04
CA GLN A 21 10.21 -0.67 -4.91
C GLN A 21 11.08 -0.37 -3.69
N VAL A 22 12.05 -1.24 -3.37
CA VAL A 22 12.99 -1.03 -2.27
C VAL A 22 13.83 0.24 -2.47
N GLU A 23 14.27 0.50 -3.70
CA GLU A 23 15.00 1.73 -4.05
C GLU A 23 14.11 2.97 -3.91
N ILE A 24 12.88 2.93 -4.43
CA ILE A 24 11.93 4.05 -4.30
C ILE A 24 11.65 4.32 -2.83
N PHE A 25 11.31 3.31 -2.03
CA PHE A 25 11.05 3.45 -0.59
C PHE A 25 12.27 4.01 0.15
N SER A 26 13.47 3.61 -0.28
CA SER A 26 14.73 4.10 0.26
C SER A 26 14.96 5.60 0.07
N GLU A 27 14.45 6.20 -1.01
CA GLU A 27 14.49 7.66 -1.24
C GLU A 27 13.66 8.42 -0.20
N PHE A 28 12.62 7.79 0.33
CA PHE A 28 11.77 8.34 1.39
C PHE A 28 12.24 7.94 2.79
N GLY A 29 13.38 7.24 2.93
CA GLY A 29 13.93 6.83 4.22
C GLY A 29 13.34 5.54 4.79
N LEU A 30 12.59 4.77 4.01
CA LEU A 30 12.13 3.42 4.38
C LEU A 30 13.14 2.38 3.88
N LYS A 31 13.71 1.61 4.80
CA LYS A 31 14.69 0.57 4.49
C LYS A 31 14.10 -0.81 4.67
N LEU A 32 14.34 -1.72 3.73
CA LEU A 32 13.94 -3.13 3.89
C LEU A 32 14.81 -3.84 4.94
N ILE A 33 16.11 -3.56 4.91
CA ILE A 33 17.10 -4.18 5.78
C ILE A 33 17.12 -3.46 7.13
N HIS A 34 16.91 -4.22 8.21
CA HIS A 34 16.99 -3.67 9.56
C HIS A 34 18.43 -3.20 9.85
N PRO A 35 18.63 -1.95 10.32
CA PRO A 35 19.96 -1.39 10.55
C PRO A 35 20.89 -2.20 11.47
N ASN A 36 20.36 -2.87 12.49
CA ASN A 36 21.14 -3.61 13.49
C ASN A 36 21.21 -5.12 13.21
N ARG A 37 20.25 -5.66 12.45
CA ARG A 37 20.19 -7.10 12.14
C ARG A 37 20.79 -7.43 10.78
N ASN A 38 20.97 -6.43 9.91
CA ASN A 38 21.53 -6.57 8.57
C ASN A 38 20.80 -7.62 7.71
N ALA A 39 19.48 -7.74 7.91
CA ALA A 39 18.60 -8.62 7.16
C ALA A 39 17.20 -7.99 7.02
N ALA A 40 16.43 -8.43 6.04
CA ALA A 40 14.99 -8.21 6.01
C ALA A 40 14.35 -9.04 7.13
N VAL A 41 13.31 -8.50 7.76
CA VAL A 41 12.57 -9.18 8.83
C VAL A 41 11.19 -9.54 8.30
N VAL A 42 10.94 -10.83 8.15
CA VAL A 42 9.67 -11.42 7.70
C VAL A 42 9.01 -12.10 8.90
N LEU A 43 7.69 -12.02 9.01
CA LEU A 43 6.92 -12.70 10.04
C LEU A 43 6.46 -14.06 9.52
N ASP A 44 6.70 -15.12 10.29
CA ASP A 44 6.10 -16.42 10.03
C ASP A 44 4.62 -16.47 10.46
N VAL A 45 3.97 -17.62 10.27
CA VAL A 45 2.56 -17.84 10.60
C VAL A 45 2.25 -17.76 12.10
N GLU A 46 3.28 -17.86 12.95
CA GLU A 46 3.17 -17.74 14.41
C GLU A 46 3.51 -16.30 14.87
N GLY A 47 3.92 -15.43 13.95
CA GLY A 47 4.33 -14.05 14.23
C GLY A 47 5.78 -13.92 14.68
N ASN A 48 6.63 -14.94 14.48
CA ASN A 48 8.05 -14.87 14.82
C ASN A 48 8.85 -14.21 13.70
N ASP A 49 9.93 -13.53 14.09
CA ASP A 49 10.89 -12.93 13.16
C ASP A 49 11.73 -13.99 12.44
N VAL A 50 11.63 -14.02 11.12
CA VAL A 50 12.48 -14.77 10.20
C VAL A 50 13.37 -13.78 9.45
N LEU A 51 14.68 -13.95 9.61
CA LEU A 51 15.67 -13.12 8.93
C LEU A 51 16.00 -13.71 7.57
N MET A 52 15.99 -12.88 6.53
CA MET A 52 16.38 -13.29 5.18
C MET A 52 17.03 -12.14 4.41
N SER A 53 17.69 -12.45 3.30
CA SER A 53 18.24 -11.45 2.40
C SER A 53 17.13 -10.76 1.59
N GLN A 54 17.43 -9.59 1.02
CA GLN A 54 16.51 -8.89 0.11
C GLN A 54 16.22 -9.74 -1.14
N GLU A 55 17.23 -10.45 -1.66
CA GLU A 55 17.10 -11.33 -2.82
C GLU A 55 16.16 -12.51 -2.51
N GLU A 56 16.31 -13.15 -1.36
CA GLU A 56 15.46 -14.26 -0.93
C GLU A 56 13.99 -13.79 -0.81
N LEU A 57 13.75 -12.67 -0.14
CA LEU A 57 12.41 -12.10 -0.03
C LEU A 57 11.84 -11.72 -1.40
N GLY A 58 12.64 -11.09 -2.26
CA GLY A 58 12.23 -10.72 -3.61
C GLY A 58 11.90 -11.92 -4.50
N VAL A 59 12.58 -13.06 -4.31
CA VAL A 59 12.24 -14.32 -4.99
C VAL A 59 10.89 -14.84 -4.49
N LEU A 60 10.64 -14.84 -3.18
CA LEU A 60 9.37 -15.30 -2.61
C LEU A 60 8.18 -14.44 -3.09
N ILE A 61 8.34 -13.12 -3.10
CA ILE A 61 7.33 -12.19 -3.64
C ILE A 61 7.10 -12.47 -5.13
N GLY A 62 8.19 -12.56 -5.91
CA GLY A 62 8.10 -12.80 -7.36
C GLY A 62 7.53 -14.18 -7.75
N GLN A 63 7.54 -15.16 -6.84
CA GLN A 63 6.90 -16.46 -7.05
C GLN A 63 5.38 -16.41 -6.95
N ARG A 64 4.82 -15.45 -6.18
CA ARG A 64 3.37 -15.24 -6.05
C ARG A 64 2.60 -16.47 -5.58
N ILE A 65 3.15 -17.22 -4.63
CA ILE A 65 2.55 -18.46 -4.12
C ILE A 65 1.84 -18.26 -2.78
N ALA A 66 2.37 -17.40 -1.91
CA ALA A 66 1.89 -17.24 -0.54
C ALA A 66 1.80 -15.76 -0.17
N SER A 67 0.92 -15.47 0.79
CA SER A 67 0.95 -14.20 1.48
C SER A 67 2.19 -14.10 2.37
N LEU A 68 2.78 -12.92 2.44
CA LEU A 68 3.98 -12.63 3.21
C LEU A 68 3.72 -11.40 4.08
N THR A 69 4.28 -11.38 5.28
CA THR A 69 4.26 -10.20 6.13
C THR A 69 5.69 -9.86 6.51
N PHE A 70 6.10 -8.61 6.35
CA PHE A 70 7.47 -8.19 6.61
C PHE A 70 7.54 -6.74 7.07
N SER A 71 8.71 -6.31 7.52
CA SER A 71 8.92 -4.96 8.06
C SER A 71 9.76 -4.08 7.14
N TRP A 72 9.31 -2.84 6.97
CA TRP A 72 10.16 -1.72 6.56
C TRP A 72 10.60 -0.93 7.78
N TRP A 73 11.78 -0.32 7.73
CA TRP A 73 12.39 0.36 8.86
C TRP A 73 12.58 1.84 8.55
N LEU A 74 12.01 2.70 9.39
CA LEU A 74 12.26 4.14 9.40
C LEU A 74 13.50 4.45 10.27
N THR A 75 13.61 3.76 11.39
CA THR A 75 14.75 3.79 12.32
C THR A 75 14.98 2.37 12.84
N PRO A 76 16.03 2.09 13.65
CA PRO A 76 16.22 0.77 14.24
C PRO A 76 15.09 0.32 15.17
N ASP A 77 14.29 1.26 15.70
CA ASP A 77 13.24 1.00 16.69
C ASP A 77 11.83 1.29 16.15
N ILE A 78 11.72 1.80 14.92
CA ILE A 78 10.44 2.16 14.28
C ILE A 78 10.35 1.43 12.95
N ASN A 79 9.40 0.51 12.88
CA ASN A 79 9.08 -0.24 11.67
C ASN A 79 7.65 0.05 11.19
N VAL A 80 7.41 -0.39 9.97
CA VAL A 80 6.12 -0.36 9.28
C VAL A 80 5.85 -1.78 8.82
N ILE A 81 4.74 -2.37 9.27
CA ILE A 81 4.35 -3.72 8.87
C ILE A 81 3.71 -3.68 7.49
N ASP A 82 4.14 -4.59 6.64
CA ASP A 82 3.68 -4.71 5.28
C ASP A 82 3.20 -6.13 5.01
N GLY A 83 1.93 -6.25 4.66
CA GLY A 83 1.28 -7.49 4.25
C GLY A 83 1.13 -7.56 2.74
N TYR A 84 1.78 -8.54 2.13
CA TYR A 84 1.65 -8.88 0.72
C TYR A 84 0.71 -10.08 0.56
N ALA A 85 -0.25 -9.99 -0.35
CA ALA A 85 -1.16 -11.07 -0.67
C ALA A 85 -1.42 -11.17 -2.18
N VAL A 86 -1.33 -12.38 -2.70
CA VAL A 86 -1.70 -12.68 -4.09
C VAL A 86 -3.21 -12.84 -4.15
N GLN A 87 -3.84 -12.11 -5.06
CA GLN A 87 -5.26 -12.19 -5.31
C GLN A 87 -5.52 -13.02 -6.56
N VAL A 88 -6.75 -13.52 -6.64
CA VAL A 88 -7.28 -14.13 -7.86
C VAL A 88 -7.25 -13.15 -9.04
N LEU A 89 -7.23 -13.69 -10.26
CA LEU A 89 -7.09 -12.93 -11.52
C LEU A 89 -5.73 -12.24 -11.72
N GLY A 90 -4.67 -12.69 -11.05
CA GLY A 90 -3.32 -12.15 -11.26
C GLY A 90 -3.13 -10.73 -10.71
N CYS A 91 -4.01 -10.29 -9.81
CA CYS A 91 -3.85 -9.06 -9.04
C CYS A 91 -3.12 -9.36 -7.72
N GLU A 92 -2.60 -8.32 -7.10
CA GLU A 92 -1.96 -8.40 -5.79
C GLU A 92 -2.40 -7.23 -4.93
N THR A 93 -2.41 -7.48 -3.63
CA THR A 93 -2.68 -6.49 -2.62
C THR A 93 -1.47 -6.36 -1.71
N GLN A 94 -0.99 -5.14 -1.52
CA GLN A 94 -0.01 -4.79 -0.50
C GLN A 94 -0.70 -3.90 0.54
N THR A 95 -0.66 -4.28 1.81
CA THR A 95 -1.29 -3.54 2.91
C THR A 95 -0.21 -3.09 3.87
N VAL A 96 0.03 -1.79 3.89
CA VAL A 96 1.04 -1.14 4.74
C VAL A 96 0.34 -0.53 5.94
N TRP A 97 0.63 -1.02 7.15
CA TRP A 97 0.01 -0.56 8.39
C TRP A 97 0.73 0.68 8.94
N VAL A 98 -0.01 1.73 9.25
CA VAL A 98 0.50 3.06 9.62
C VAL A 98 -0.09 3.60 10.93
N ASP A 99 -0.88 2.80 11.62
CA ASP A 99 -1.60 3.12 12.87
C ASP A 99 -0.69 3.53 14.04
N ASN A 100 0.48 2.91 14.14
CA ASN A 100 1.44 3.16 15.22
C ASN A 100 2.48 4.25 14.89
N LEU A 101 2.33 4.93 13.74
CA LEU A 101 3.25 5.98 13.32
C LEU A 101 2.76 7.35 13.77
N ASN A 102 3.71 8.26 14.04
CA ASN A 102 3.36 9.66 14.16
C ASN A 102 2.92 10.23 12.79
N PRO A 103 2.21 11.37 12.74
CA PRO A 103 1.66 11.90 11.50
C PRO A 103 2.71 12.21 10.41
N ASP A 104 3.94 12.58 10.77
CA ASP A 104 5.00 12.86 9.81
C ASP A 104 5.52 11.58 9.15
N ASP A 105 5.73 10.53 9.95
CA ASP A 105 6.16 9.23 9.47
C ASP A 105 5.06 8.54 8.65
N ALA A 106 3.80 8.64 9.06
CA ALA A 106 2.66 8.15 8.27
C ALA A 106 2.58 8.84 6.89
N ARG A 107 2.76 10.18 6.85
CA ARG A 107 2.81 10.93 5.58
C ARG A 107 4.02 10.55 4.71
N ARG A 108 5.15 10.24 5.33
CA ARG A 108 6.34 9.75 4.62
C ARG A 108 6.09 8.39 3.97
N VAL A 109 5.47 7.45 4.71
CA VAL A 109 5.06 6.14 4.16
C VAL A 109 4.05 6.32 3.02
N GLU A 110 3.04 7.16 3.21
CA GLU A 110 2.07 7.50 2.16
C GLU A 110 2.77 8.02 0.90
N SER A 111 3.72 8.95 1.06
CA SER A 111 4.45 9.53 -0.06
C SER A 111 5.29 8.47 -0.81
N ALA A 112 5.91 7.54 -0.08
CA ALA A 112 6.68 6.45 -0.66
C ALA A 112 5.80 5.48 -1.46
N VAL A 113 4.64 5.08 -0.91
CA VAL A 113 3.68 4.21 -1.61
C VAL A 113 3.12 4.91 -2.86
N MET A 114 2.75 6.19 -2.76
CA MET A 114 2.23 6.95 -3.91
C MET A 114 3.29 7.13 -5.00
N ALA A 115 4.55 7.35 -4.62
CA ALA A 115 5.66 7.40 -5.57
C ALA A 115 5.88 6.05 -6.24
N ALA A 116 5.87 4.95 -5.49
CA ALA A 116 5.99 3.60 -6.04
C ALA A 116 4.84 3.27 -7.01
N ALA A 117 3.60 3.57 -6.61
CA ALA A 117 2.40 3.33 -7.40
C ALA A 117 2.36 4.08 -8.75
N THR A 118 3.12 5.17 -8.87
CA THR A 118 3.19 6.00 -10.08
C THR A 118 4.46 5.78 -10.90
N ARG A 119 5.56 5.37 -10.27
CA ARG A 119 6.87 5.23 -10.93
C ARG A 119 7.17 3.81 -11.39
N LEU A 120 6.66 2.80 -10.68
CA LEU A 120 6.96 1.41 -11.03
C LEU A 120 6.28 1.04 -12.36
N PRO A 121 6.93 0.19 -13.18
CA PRO A 121 6.40 -0.23 -14.48
C PRO A 121 5.32 -1.31 -14.32
N VAL A 122 4.48 -1.17 -13.29
CA VAL A 122 3.43 -2.11 -12.93
C VAL A 122 2.11 -1.35 -12.83
N PRO A 123 1.08 -1.79 -13.55
CA PRO A 123 -0.23 -1.15 -13.49
C PRO A 123 -0.78 -1.13 -12.05
N THR A 124 -0.94 0.08 -11.52
CA THR A 124 -1.69 0.31 -10.29
C THR A 124 -3.18 0.34 -10.63
N ARG A 125 -3.98 -0.45 -9.91
CA ARG A 125 -5.44 -0.38 -9.98
C ARG A 125 -5.99 0.68 -9.03
N ALA A 126 -5.54 0.62 -7.77
CA ALA A 126 -5.93 1.55 -6.73
C ALA A 126 -4.91 1.58 -5.58
N VAL A 127 -4.79 2.72 -4.92
CA VAL A 127 -4.16 2.92 -3.61
C VAL A 127 -5.20 3.59 -2.73
N ILE A 128 -5.55 2.95 -1.62
CA ILE A 128 -6.47 3.47 -0.61
C ILE A 128 -5.66 3.87 0.61
N VAL A 129 -5.82 5.11 1.06
CA VAL A 129 -5.15 5.64 2.25
C VAL A 129 -6.21 5.93 3.31
N ASP A 130 -6.19 5.17 4.40
CA ASP A 130 -7.05 5.40 5.58
C ASP A 130 -6.17 5.34 6.84
N ARG A 131 -5.50 6.45 7.16
CA ARG A 131 -4.58 6.53 8.31
C ARG A 131 -5.33 6.47 9.64
N ARG A 132 -6.65 6.65 9.61
CA ARG A 132 -7.51 6.72 10.79
C ARG A 132 -8.14 5.37 11.14
N GLY A 133 -8.03 4.37 10.26
CA GLY A 133 -8.63 3.05 10.46
C GLY A 133 -10.15 3.13 10.59
N ILE A 134 -10.78 3.96 9.75
CA ILE A 134 -12.24 4.12 9.73
C ILE A 134 -12.89 2.91 9.06
N SER A 135 -12.21 2.32 8.08
CA SER A 135 -12.60 1.13 7.32
C SER A 135 -11.63 -0.02 7.51
N ASP A 136 -12.05 -1.24 7.17
CA ASP A 136 -11.15 -2.38 7.07
C ASP A 136 -10.58 -2.47 5.63
N PRO A 137 -9.31 -2.89 5.43
CA PRO A 137 -8.74 -3.03 4.08
C PRO A 137 -9.57 -3.94 3.17
N GLY A 138 -10.10 -5.05 3.72
CA GLY A 138 -10.90 -6.01 2.95
C GLY A 138 -12.21 -5.44 2.40
N ASP A 139 -12.75 -4.36 2.98
CA ASP A 139 -13.99 -3.74 2.50
C ASP A 139 -13.79 -3.07 1.12
N TRP A 140 -12.56 -2.73 0.76
CA TRP A 140 -12.20 -2.08 -0.50
C TRP A 140 -12.00 -3.07 -1.66
N ASP A 141 -11.84 -4.36 -1.35
CA ASP A 141 -11.57 -5.41 -2.35
C ASP A 141 -12.70 -5.46 -3.39
N SER A 142 -13.95 -5.29 -2.97
CA SER A 142 -15.11 -5.34 -3.86
C SER A 142 -15.00 -4.33 -5.02
N ILE A 143 -14.68 -3.07 -4.72
CA ILE A 143 -14.62 -2.01 -5.74
C ILE A 143 -13.30 -2.00 -6.51
N ALA A 144 -12.21 -2.40 -5.87
CA ALA A 144 -10.87 -2.39 -6.45
C ALA A 144 -10.61 -3.61 -7.36
N LEU A 145 -11.08 -4.80 -6.97
CA LEU A 145 -10.83 -6.06 -7.67
C LEU A 145 -12.03 -6.54 -8.51
N TRP A 146 -13.26 -6.33 -8.04
CA TRP A 146 -14.45 -7.05 -8.54
C TRP A 146 -15.51 -6.19 -9.22
N ASP A 147 -15.16 -4.97 -9.62
CA ASP A 147 -16.12 -3.99 -10.18
C ASP A 147 -17.36 -3.76 -9.30
N GLY A 148 -17.23 -4.01 -8.00
CA GLY A 148 -18.25 -3.74 -7.01
C GLY A 148 -18.55 -2.25 -6.86
N THR A 149 -19.66 -1.96 -6.19
CA THR A 149 -20.17 -0.59 -5.99
C THR A 149 -20.17 -0.16 -4.53
N HIS A 150 -19.84 -1.07 -3.62
CA HIS A 150 -19.75 -0.77 -2.19
C HIS A 150 -18.49 0.07 -1.92
N VAL A 151 -18.66 1.18 -1.20
CA VAL A 151 -17.57 1.99 -0.66
C VAL A 151 -17.79 2.11 0.84
N PRO A 152 -16.88 1.60 1.68
CA PRO A 152 -17.12 1.46 3.12
C PRO A 152 -17.31 2.80 3.83
N THR A 153 -16.40 3.76 3.67
CA THR A 153 -16.53 5.15 4.15
C THR A 153 -15.56 6.08 3.40
N SER A 154 -15.56 7.39 3.66
CA SER A 154 -14.62 8.34 3.03
C SER A 154 -13.18 8.16 3.58
N PRO A 155 -12.23 7.67 2.76
CA PRO A 155 -10.82 7.53 3.13
C PRO A 155 -10.12 8.91 3.12
N ASP A 156 -8.88 8.97 3.62
CA ASP A 156 -8.07 10.18 3.57
C ASP A 156 -7.70 10.53 2.12
N HIS A 157 -7.26 9.53 1.34
CA HIS A 157 -6.89 9.70 -0.06
C HIS A 157 -7.15 8.41 -0.85
N VAL A 158 -7.47 8.56 -2.13
CA VAL A 158 -7.46 7.46 -3.11
C VAL A 158 -6.65 7.88 -4.31
N LEU A 159 -5.84 6.98 -4.84
CA LEU A 159 -5.26 7.07 -6.18
C LEU A 159 -5.73 5.84 -6.96
N ALA A 160 -6.52 5.97 -8.02
CA ALA A 160 -7.05 4.80 -8.71
C ALA A 160 -7.22 5.03 -10.21
N LEU A 161 -7.28 3.95 -10.98
CA LEU A 161 -7.64 4.02 -12.40
C LEU A 161 -8.97 4.76 -12.57
N ASP A 162 -9.10 5.53 -13.64
CA ASP A 162 -10.28 6.37 -13.89
C ASP A 162 -11.62 5.64 -13.72
N PRO A 163 -11.84 4.42 -14.23
CA PRO A 163 -13.10 3.70 -14.01
C PRO A 163 -13.38 3.41 -12.54
N ILE A 164 -12.35 3.05 -11.77
CA ILE A 164 -12.47 2.77 -10.33
C ILE A 164 -12.71 4.08 -9.57
N ALA A 165 -11.96 5.13 -9.90
CA ALA A 165 -12.10 6.44 -9.28
C ALA A 165 -13.49 7.05 -9.51
N GLU A 166 -14.05 6.93 -10.72
CA GLU A 166 -15.42 7.40 -10.99
C GLU A 166 -16.46 6.59 -10.22
N ARG A 167 -16.32 5.26 -10.11
CA ARG A 167 -17.22 4.45 -9.28
C ARG A 167 -17.17 4.88 -7.81
N ILE A 168 -15.97 5.06 -7.26
CA ILE A 168 -15.78 5.53 -5.88
C ILE A 168 -16.43 6.90 -5.70
N ARG A 169 -16.18 7.84 -6.61
CA ARG A 169 -16.77 9.19 -6.56
C ARG A 169 -18.29 9.18 -6.62
N HIS A 170 -18.88 8.29 -7.42
CA HIS A 170 -20.33 8.12 -7.49
C HIS A 170 -20.94 7.56 -6.21
N ALA A 171 -20.26 6.60 -5.57
CA ALA A 171 -20.70 5.99 -4.32
C ALA A 171 -20.41 6.88 -3.08
N ALA A 172 -19.36 7.71 -3.14
CA ALA A 172 -18.92 8.60 -2.07
C ALA A 172 -18.85 10.06 -2.54
N PRO A 173 -20.00 10.79 -2.54
CA PRO A 173 -20.05 12.18 -3.00
C PRO A 173 -19.25 13.17 -2.14
N GLY A 174 -18.75 12.73 -0.98
CA GLY A 174 -17.84 13.48 -0.12
C GLY A 174 -16.42 13.63 -0.66
N LEU A 175 -16.08 12.95 -1.76
CA LEU A 175 -14.77 12.99 -2.40
C LEU A 175 -14.80 13.85 -3.67
N ARG A 176 -13.74 14.65 -3.88
CA ARG A 176 -13.48 15.37 -5.12
C ARG A 176 -12.33 14.72 -5.88
N LYS A 177 -12.43 14.72 -7.20
CA LYS A 177 -11.38 14.27 -8.11
C LYS A 177 -10.41 15.41 -8.38
N GLU A 178 -9.13 15.11 -8.28
CA GLU A 178 -8.02 15.97 -8.66
C GLU A 178 -7.25 15.29 -9.80
N ASP A 179 -6.96 16.05 -10.86
CA ASP A 179 -6.16 15.55 -11.97
C ASP A 179 -4.70 15.42 -11.54
N THR A 180 -4.12 14.25 -11.75
CA THR A 180 -2.71 13.94 -11.43
C THR A 180 -1.75 14.32 -12.54
N GLY A 181 -2.25 14.83 -13.67
CA GLY A 181 -1.43 15.35 -14.77
C GLY A 181 -0.90 14.31 -15.77
N GLY A 182 -1.21 13.01 -15.60
CA GLY A 182 -0.91 11.96 -16.58
C GLY A 182 -0.83 10.55 -15.99
N GLY A 183 -1.13 9.53 -16.80
CA GLY A 183 -0.94 8.10 -16.43
C GLY A 183 -2.21 7.28 -16.19
N GLY A 184 -3.41 7.81 -16.46
CA GLY A 184 -4.67 7.07 -16.32
C GLY A 184 -5.13 6.82 -14.88
N LEU A 185 -4.44 7.40 -13.91
CA LEU A 185 -4.79 7.40 -12.49
C LEU A 185 -5.40 8.74 -12.08
N SER A 186 -6.54 8.69 -11.42
CA SER A 186 -7.20 9.83 -10.77
C SER A 186 -6.92 9.83 -9.28
N ARG A 187 -6.68 11.02 -8.71
CA ARG A 187 -6.63 11.18 -7.25
C ARG A 187 -8.00 11.63 -6.74
N LEU A 188 -8.51 10.98 -5.70
CA LEU A 188 -9.67 11.44 -4.96
C LEU A 188 -9.24 11.88 -3.56
N VAL A 189 -9.77 13.02 -3.14
CA VAL A 189 -9.52 13.60 -1.81
C VAL A 189 -10.83 14.07 -1.17
N PRO A 190 -10.96 14.06 0.16
CA PRO A 190 -12.10 14.63 0.86
C PRO A 190 -12.40 16.08 0.45
N LEU A 191 -13.68 16.44 0.35
CA LEU A 191 -14.14 17.82 0.12
C LEU A 191 -13.81 18.75 1.29
N ARG A 192 -13.72 18.20 2.49
CA ARG A 192 -13.27 18.88 3.71
C ARG A 192 -12.13 18.07 4.26
N ASP A 193 -11.01 18.71 4.50
CA ASP A 193 -9.88 18.07 5.14
C ASP A 193 -10.32 17.68 6.57
N PRO A 194 -10.33 16.38 6.93
CA PRO A 194 -10.69 15.97 8.29
C PRO A 194 -9.65 16.42 9.33
N ALA A 195 -8.52 17.01 8.92
CA ALA A 195 -7.52 17.61 9.79
C ALA A 195 -7.84 19.06 10.23
N VAL A 196 -9.02 19.60 9.86
CA VAL A 196 -9.53 20.93 10.29
C VAL A 196 -10.75 20.80 11.19
#